data_AF-G1LU76-F1
#
_entry.id   AF-G1LU76-F1
#
_cell.length_a   1.000
_cell.length_b   1.000
_cell.length_c   1.000
_cell.angle_alpha   90.00
_cell.angle_beta   90.00
_cell.angle_gamma   90.00
#
_symmetry.space_group_name_H-M   'P 1'
#
loop_
_entity.id
_entity.type
_entity.pdbx_description
1 polymer ?
#
loop_
_entity_poly.entity_id
_entity_poly.type
_entity_poly.pdbx_seq_one_letter_code
_entity_poly.pdbx_strand_id
1 'polypeptide(L)'
;MSGRGKQGGKARAKAKTRSSRAGLQFPVGRVHRLLRKGNYAERVGAGAPVYLAAVLEYLTAEILELAGNAARDNKKTRIIPRHLQLAIRNDEELNKAAGQSHHRAGRCPAQHPGRAAAQEDREPPQGQIRRSKEKEEQLYG
;
A
#
# COMPACT_ATOMS: atom_id res chain seq x y z
N MET A 1 24.57 -57.65 8.79
CA MET A 1 23.35 -56.84 8.50
C MET A 1 23.45 -55.51 9.26
N SER A 2 23.88 -54.41 8.61
CA SER A 2 24.01 -53.11 9.30
C SER A 2 22.69 -52.33 9.25
N GLY A 3 21.83 -52.55 10.24
CA GLY A 3 20.64 -51.73 10.46
C GLY A 3 21.04 -50.40 11.11
N ARG A 4 21.35 -49.38 10.31
CA ARG A 4 21.57 -48.03 10.81
C ARG A 4 20.23 -47.38 11.13
N GLY A 5 19.70 -47.72 12.31
CA GLY A 5 18.55 -47.07 12.91
C GLY A 5 18.76 -45.56 13.04
N LYS A 6 17.73 -44.82 12.62
CA LYS A 6 17.42 -43.40 12.86
C LYS A 6 18.51 -42.62 13.62
N GLN A 7 19.22 -41.76 12.91
CA GLN A 7 20.24 -40.83 13.43
C GLN A 7 19.75 -40.06 14.67
N GLY A 8 20.03 -40.60 15.87
CA GLY A 8 19.61 -40.05 17.16
C GLY A 8 20.76 -39.59 18.05
N GLY A 9 21.99 -39.50 17.54
CA GLY A 9 23.19 -39.39 18.38
C GLY A 9 24.26 -38.39 17.94
N LYS A 10 23.93 -37.36 17.15
CA LYS A 10 24.84 -36.22 16.91
C LYS A 10 24.16 -34.94 17.38
N ALA A 11 24.90 -34.05 18.05
CA ALA A 11 24.42 -32.72 18.40
C ALA A 11 23.73 -32.10 17.18
N ARG A 12 22.41 -31.94 17.27
CA ARG A 12 21.58 -31.60 16.11
C ARG A 12 21.99 -30.21 15.65
N ALA A 13 22.66 -30.13 14.51
CA ALA A 13 22.82 -28.86 13.81
C ALA A 13 21.44 -28.18 13.72
N LYS A 14 21.38 -26.84 13.88
CA LYS A 14 20.11 -26.10 13.82
C LYS A 14 19.38 -26.51 12.54
N ALA A 15 18.23 -27.17 12.71
CA ALA A 15 17.44 -27.62 11.59
C ALA A 15 17.00 -26.40 10.77
N LYS A 16 17.26 -26.41 9.46
CA LYS A 16 16.76 -25.37 8.54
C LYS A 16 15.25 -25.20 8.74
N THR A 17 14.80 -23.95 8.88
CA THR A 17 13.39 -23.63 9.09
C THR A 17 12.59 -23.93 7.83
N ARG A 18 11.28 -24.19 7.97
CA ARG A 18 10.40 -24.39 6.80
C ARG A 18 10.39 -23.19 5.86
N SER A 19 10.43 -21.96 6.39
CA SER A 19 10.57 -20.74 5.60
C SER A 19 11.86 -20.74 4.78
N SER A 20 13.01 -20.99 5.41
CA SER A 20 14.30 -21.03 4.71
C SER A 20 14.39 -22.13 3.64
N ARG A 21 13.68 -23.25 3.83
CA ARG A 21 13.60 -24.34 2.84
C ARG A 21 12.70 -23.99 1.66
N ALA A 22 11.66 -23.19 1.89
CA ALA A 22 10.71 -22.74 0.88
C ALA A 22 11.16 -21.44 0.16
N GLY A 23 12.25 -20.81 0.61
CA GLY A 23 12.71 -19.53 0.07
C GLY A 23 11.84 -18.33 0.45
N LEU A 24 11.04 -18.45 1.51
CA LEU A 24 10.09 -17.40 1.93
C LEU A 24 10.65 -16.60 3.10
N GLN A 25 10.46 -15.28 3.07
CA GLN A 25 10.67 -14.39 4.21
C GLN A 25 9.56 -14.57 5.26
N PHE A 26 8.34 -14.90 4.82
CA PHE A 26 7.20 -15.07 5.70
C PHE A 26 7.30 -16.34 6.56
N PRO A 27 6.80 -16.29 7.81
CA PRO A 27 7.00 -17.37 8.78
C PRO A 27 6.03 -18.54 8.58
N VAL A 28 6.36 -19.49 7.70
CA VAL A 28 5.59 -20.72 7.40
C VAL A 28 5.19 -21.48 8.67
N GLY A 29 6.09 -21.56 9.66
CA GLY A 29 5.79 -22.24 10.93
C GLY A 29 4.69 -21.55 11.74
N ARG A 30 4.64 -20.21 11.72
CA ARG A 30 3.60 -19.42 12.38
C ARG A 30 2.27 -19.57 11.64
N VAL A 31 2.29 -19.48 10.31
CA VAL A 31 1.10 -19.67 9.47
C VAL A 31 0.46 -21.03 9.74
N HIS A 32 1.24 -22.11 9.77
CA HIS A 32 0.71 -23.44 10.12
C HIS A 32 0.06 -23.45 11.52
N ARG A 33 0.71 -22.88 12.53
CA ARG A 33 0.14 -22.81 13.88
C ARG A 33 -1.19 -22.04 13.90
N LEU A 34 -1.28 -20.92 13.18
CA LEU A 34 -2.50 -20.12 13.08
C LEU A 34 -3.61 -20.88 12.35
N LEU A 35 -3.31 -21.60 11.27
CA LEU A 35 -4.28 -22.44 10.57
C LEU A 35 -4.87 -23.53 11.48
N ARG A 36 -4.04 -24.18 12.33
CA ARG A 36 -4.55 -25.16 13.30
C ARG A 36 -5.35 -24.54 14.44
N LYS A 37 -4.94 -23.37 14.93
CA LYS A 37 -5.67 -22.66 15.99
C LYS A 37 -7.00 -22.09 15.50
N GLY A 38 -7.11 -21.76 14.20
CA GLY A 38 -8.30 -21.17 13.61
C GLY A 38 -9.44 -22.15 13.33
N ASN A 39 -9.26 -23.45 13.61
CA ASN A 39 -10.29 -24.49 13.43
C ASN A 39 -10.92 -24.52 12.02
N TYR A 40 -10.15 -24.17 10.97
CA TYR A 40 -10.64 -24.16 9.59
C TYR A 40 -10.89 -25.57 9.02
N ALA A 41 -10.16 -26.57 9.52
CA ALA A 41 -10.29 -27.98 9.14
C ALA A 41 -9.71 -28.87 10.24
N GLU A 42 -10.16 -30.13 10.30
CA GLU A 42 -9.65 -31.12 11.25
C GLU A 42 -8.15 -31.40 11.06
N ARG A 43 -7.70 -31.45 9.79
CA ARG A 43 -6.28 -31.68 9.43
C ARG A 43 -5.81 -30.61 8.45
N VAL A 44 -4.60 -30.11 8.69
CA VAL A 44 -3.92 -29.16 7.80
C VAL A 44 -2.79 -29.86 7.07
N GLY A 45 -2.87 -29.92 5.74
CA GLY A 45 -1.84 -30.51 4.90
C GLY A 45 -0.48 -29.80 5.03
N ALA A 46 0.61 -30.51 4.81
CA ALA A 46 1.97 -29.97 5.02
C ALA A 46 2.31 -28.82 4.06
N GLY A 47 1.75 -28.82 2.84
CA GLY A 47 1.96 -27.78 1.81
C GLY A 47 1.09 -26.54 1.98
N ALA A 48 -0.08 -26.66 2.62
CA ALA A 48 -1.02 -25.55 2.82
C ALA A 48 -0.39 -24.29 3.47
N PRO A 49 0.37 -24.39 4.59
CA PRO A 49 1.00 -23.22 5.18
C PRO A 49 2.15 -22.63 4.35
N VAL A 50 2.75 -23.41 3.45
CA VAL A 50 3.79 -22.92 2.54
C VAL A 50 3.13 -22.08 1.45
N TYR A 51 2.08 -22.62 0.83
CA TYR A 51 1.31 -21.93 -0.20
C TYR A 51 0.72 -20.62 0.33
N LEU A 52 0.04 -20.67 1.48
CA LEU A 52 -0.54 -19.47 2.07
C LEU A 52 0.53 -18.43 2.47
N ALA A 53 1.67 -18.86 3.02
CA ALA A 53 2.77 -17.93 3.33
C ALA A 53 3.31 -17.24 2.08
N ALA A 54 3.46 -17.98 0.97
CA ALA A 54 3.92 -17.44 -0.31
C ALA A 54 2.92 -16.41 -0.88
N VAL A 55 1.62 -16.71 -0.85
CA VAL A 55 0.59 -15.77 -1.32
C VAL A 55 0.57 -14.49 -0.47
N LEU A 56 0.67 -14.63 0.86
CA LEU A 56 0.72 -13.47 1.75
C LEU A 56 1.98 -12.64 1.54
N GLU A 57 3.13 -13.27 1.28
CA GLU A 57 4.39 -12.59 0.99
C GLU A 57 4.30 -11.83 -0.35
N TYR A 58 3.77 -12.48 -1.38
CA TYR A 58 3.54 -11.87 -2.69
C TYR A 58 2.65 -10.62 -2.60
N LEU A 59 1.47 -10.73 -1.99
CA LEU A 59 0.55 -9.60 -1.84
C LEU A 59 1.17 -8.47 -1.01
N THR A 60 1.95 -8.80 0.02
CA THR A 60 2.64 -7.79 0.83
C THR A 60 3.70 -7.07 0.01
N ALA A 61 4.48 -7.79 -0.80
CA ALA A 61 5.49 -7.21 -1.66
C ALA A 61 4.87 -6.26 -2.69
N GLU A 62 3.77 -6.67 -3.33
CA GLU A 62 3.05 -5.87 -4.33
C GLU A 62 2.56 -4.54 -3.74
N ILE A 63 1.88 -4.60 -2.59
CA ILE A 63 1.37 -3.40 -1.91
C ILE A 63 2.52 -2.48 -1.48
N LEU A 64 3.63 -3.04 -1.00
CA LEU A 64 4.80 -2.26 -0.56
C LEU A 64 5.55 -1.63 -1.74
N GLU A 65 5.62 -2.28 -2.88
CA GLU A 65 6.21 -1.73 -4.11
C GLU A 65 5.42 -0.51 -4.57
N LEU A 66 4.10 -0.65 -4.72
CA LEU A 66 3.22 0.46 -5.12
C LEU A 66 3.23 1.61 -4.10
N ALA A 67 3.19 1.29 -2.80
CA ALA A 67 3.26 2.31 -1.75
C ALA A 67 4.65 2.96 -1.64
N GLY A 68 5.71 2.22 -1.97
CA GLY A 68 7.07 2.72 -2.09
C GLY A 68 7.20 3.72 -3.23
N ASN A 69 6.63 3.40 -4.40
CA ASN A 69 6.58 4.31 -5.55
C ASN A 69 5.77 5.57 -5.22
N ALA A 70 4.59 5.43 -4.61
CA ALA A 70 3.83 6.58 -4.13
C ALA A 70 4.60 7.43 -3.09
N ALA A 71 5.44 6.82 -2.25
CA ALA A 71 6.30 7.56 -1.32
C ALA A 71 7.38 8.36 -2.06
N ARG A 72 8.06 7.72 -3.03
CA ARG A 72 9.10 8.34 -3.87
C ARG A 72 8.54 9.51 -4.68
N ASP A 73 7.36 9.37 -5.27
CA ASP A 73 6.68 10.43 -6.01
C ASP A 73 6.36 11.65 -5.13
N ASN A 74 6.03 11.39 -3.86
CA ASN A 74 5.83 12.43 -2.85
C ASN A 74 7.13 12.92 -2.19
N LYS A 75 8.30 12.54 -2.73
CA LYS A 75 9.64 12.89 -2.24
C LYS A 75 9.87 12.48 -0.77
N LYS A 76 9.28 11.36 -0.35
CA LYS A 76 9.41 10.81 1.00
C LYS A 76 10.14 9.47 0.98
N THR A 77 11.02 9.25 1.94
CA THR A 77 11.74 7.98 2.11
C THR A 77 11.00 6.97 2.98
N ARG A 78 9.95 7.40 3.69
CA ARG A 78 9.14 6.57 4.58
C ARG A 78 7.73 6.39 4.02
N ILE A 79 7.27 5.14 3.95
CA ILE A 79 5.88 4.80 3.66
C ILE A 79 5.00 5.24 4.85
N ILE A 80 3.96 6.02 4.56
CA ILE A 80 2.94 6.44 5.54
C ILE A 80 1.56 5.93 5.08
N PRO A 81 0.53 5.93 5.96
CA PRO A 81 -0.81 5.44 5.59
C PRO A 81 -1.39 6.06 4.31
N ARG A 82 -1.02 7.31 3.98
CA ARG A 82 -1.43 7.95 2.72
C ARG A 82 -0.90 7.23 1.48
N HIS A 83 0.35 6.76 1.49
CA HIS A 83 0.93 6.08 0.34
C HIS A 83 0.28 4.71 0.11
N LEU A 84 -0.01 3.98 1.20
CA LEU A 84 -0.78 2.74 1.14
C LEU A 84 -2.18 2.97 0.54
N GLN A 85 -2.85 4.05 0.97
CA GLN A 85 -4.15 4.40 0.43
C GLN A 85 -4.12 4.74 -1.06
N LEU A 86 -3.09 5.47 -1.51
CA LEU A 86 -2.93 5.82 -2.92
C LEU A 86 -2.64 4.55 -3.75
N ALA A 87 -1.75 3.69 -3.28
CA ALA A 87 -1.43 2.41 -3.91
C ALA A 87 -2.68 1.53 -4.07
N ILE A 88 -3.45 1.33 -3.00
CA ILE A 88 -4.64 0.47 -3.02
C ILE A 88 -5.74 1.03 -3.93
N ARG A 89 -5.94 2.35 -3.97
CA ARG A 89 -7.04 2.96 -4.74
C ARG A 89 -6.75 3.11 -6.22
N ASN A 90 -5.48 3.27 -6.58
CA ASN A 90 -5.05 3.44 -7.96
C ASN A 90 -4.87 2.09 -8.67
N ASP A 91 -4.78 1.00 -7.92
CA ASP A 91 -4.74 -0.35 -8.47
C ASP A 91 -6.13 -1.00 -8.42
N GLU A 92 -6.63 -1.46 -9.57
CA GLU A 92 -7.99 -1.99 -9.67
C GLU A 92 -8.19 -3.28 -8.87
N GLU A 93 -7.21 -4.18 -8.90
CA GLU A 93 -7.32 -5.49 -8.26
C GLU A 93 -7.27 -5.34 -6.74
N LEU A 94 -6.36 -4.52 -6.24
CA LEU A 94 -6.24 -4.18 -4.81
C LEU A 94 -7.43 -3.37 -4.33
N ASN A 95 -7.97 -2.45 -5.13
CA ASN A 95 -9.17 -1.70 -4.75
C ASN A 95 -10.39 -2.62 -4.65
N LYS A 96 -10.54 -3.58 -5.58
CA LYS A 96 -11.59 -4.61 -5.52
C LYS A 96 -11.39 -5.52 -4.31
N ALA A 97 -10.16 -5.98 -4.07
CA ALA A 97 -9.82 -6.87 -2.95
C ALA A 97 -9.99 -6.19 -1.57
N ALA A 98 -9.73 -4.89 -1.47
CA ALA A 98 -9.86 -4.10 -0.24
C ALA A 98 -11.27 -3.52 -0.01
N GLY A 99 -12.23 -3.85 -0.87
CA GLY A 99 -13.56 -3.25 -0.97
C GLY A 99 -14.51 -3.55 0.21
N GLN A 100 -14.19 -3.06 1.42
CA GLN A 100 -15.12 -2.92 2.55
C GLN A 100 -14.64 -2.10 3.77
N SER A 101 -13.47 -1.44 3.74
CA SER A 101 -13.01 -0.60 4.87
C SER A 101 -12.96 0.88 4.50
N HIS A 102 -14.13 1.52 4.45
CA HIS A 102 -14.29 2.97 4.31
C HIS A 102 -14.13 3.71 5.64
N HIS A 103 -13.03 3.49 6.38
CA HIS A 103 -12.68 4.38 7.50
C HIS A 103 -11.73 5.48 7.03
N ARG A 104 -12.33 6.58 6.56
CA ARG A 104 -11.90 8.00 6.67
C ARG A 104 -10.41 8.41 6.65
N ALA A 105 -9.48 7.64 6.09
CA ALA A 105 -8.22 8.23 5.62
C ALA A 105 -8.54 9.06 4.36
N GLY A 106 -8.07 10.30 4.28
CA GLY A 106 -8.53 11.33 3.34
C GLY A 106 -8.78 10.85 1.91
N ARG A 107 -9.78 11.41 1.22
CA ARG A 107 -10.03 11.10 -0.19
C ARG A 107 -8.76 11.32 -1.03
N CYS A 108 -8.49 10.42 -1.98
CA CYS A 108 -7.62 10.75 -3.11
C CYS A 108 -8.21 12.01 -3.76
N PRO A 109 -7.42 13.02 -4.14
CA PRO A 109 -7.94 14.12 -4.90
C PRO A 109 -8.39 13.50 -6.24
N ALA A 110 -9.70 13.39 -6.44
CA ALA A 110 -10.21 13.12 -7.76
C ALA A 110 -9.86 14.36 -8.59
N GLN A 111 -8.98 14.21 -9.57
CA GLN A 111 -8.81 15.21 -10.59
C GLN A 111 -10.10 15.21 -11.41
N HIS A 112 -11.06 16.05 -11.03
CA HIS A 112 -12.14 16.39 -11.94
C HIS A 112 -11.51 17.12 -13.13
N PRO A 113 -11.73 16.66 -14.37
CA PRO A 113 -11.11 17.27 -15.55
C PRO A 113 -11.46 18.75 -15.74
N GLY A 114 -12.45 19.28 -15.01
CA GLY A 114 -12.85 20.69 -15.05
C GLY A 114 -12.09 21.66 -14.12
N ARG A 115 -11.11 21.23 -13.31
CA ARG A 115 -10.38 22.15 -12.40
C ARG A 115 -9.02 22.62 -12.88
N ALA A 116 -8.43 21.99 -13.90
CA ALA A 116 -7.10 22.35 -14.38
C ALA A 116 -7.06 23.48 -15.42
N ALA A 117 -8.22 23.99 -15.87
CA ALA A 117 -8.31 24.92 -17.01
C ALA A 117 -8.99 26.27 -16.69
N ALA A 118 -8.88 26.78 -15.45
CA ALA A 118 -9.51 28.05 -15.06
C ALA A 118 -8.55 29.05 -14.40
N GLN A 119 -7.26 28.98 -14.72
CA GLN A 119 -6.25 29.96 -14.33
C GLN A 119 -5.32 30.32 -15.50
N GLU A 120 -5.91 30.60 -16.65
CA GLU A 120 -5.36 31.50 -17.66
C GLU A 120 -6.60 32.19 -18.26
N ASP A 121 -6.49 33.49 -18.56
CA ASP A 121 -7.55 34.34 -19.15
C ASP A 121 -8.60 34.97 -18.22
N ARG A 122 -8.19 35.53 -17.07
CA ARG A 122 -8.93 36.68 -16.51
C ARG A 122 -8.17 37.96 -16.75
N GLU A 123 -8.45 38.62 -17.87
CA GLU A 123 -8.22 40.06 -17.97
C GLU A 123 -8.94 40.78 -16.81
N PRO A 124 -8.32 41.79 -16.19
CA PRO A 124 -9.00 42.57 -15.17
C PRO A 124 -10.15 43.38 -15.80
N PRO A 125 -11.31 43.48 -15.14
CA PRO A 125 -12.45 44.22 -15.68
C PRO A 125 -12.09 45.72 -15.80
N GLN A 126 -12.09 46.24 -17.03
CA GLN A 126 -11.74 47.63 -17.37
C GLN A 126 -12.72 48.70 -16.80
N GLY A 127 -13.71 48.32 -16.00
CA GLY A 127 -14.78 49.20 -15.52
C GLY A 127 -14.52 49.97 -14.23
N GLN A 128 -13.47 49.65 -13.46
CA GLN A 128 -13.26 50.27 -12.14
C GLN A 128 -12.17 51.36 -12.09
N ILE A 129 -11.38 51.54 -13.15
CA ILE A 129 -10.27 52.52 -13.16
C ILE A 129 -10.74 53.91 -13.64
N ARG A 130 -11.88 54.04 -14.31
CA ARG A 130 -12.36 55.35 -14.81
C ARG A 130 -13.04 56.23 -13.75
N ARG A 131 -13.49 55.67 -12.62
CA ARG A 131 -14.23 56.45 -11.61
C ARG A 131 -13.36 57.12 -10.55
N SER A 132 -12.07 56.79 -10.49
CA SER A 132 -11.12 57.42 -9.57
C SER A 132 -10.40 58.63 -10.18
N LYS A 133 -10.25 58.70 -11.52
CA LYS A 133 -9.58 59.85 -12.16
C LYS A 133 -10.46 61.10 -12.31
N GLU A 134 -11.78 60.95 -12.49
CA GLU A 134 -12.69 62.11 -12.56
C GLU A 134 -12.90 62.81 -11.20
N LYS A 135 -12.56 62.15 -10.08
CA LYS A 135 -12.64 62.77 -8.74
C LYS A 135 -11.35 63.48 -8.30
N GLU A 136 -10.21 63.23 -8.94
CA GLU A 136 -8.96 63.95 -8.65
C GLU A 136 -8.85 65.27 -9.46
N GLU A 137 -9.43 65.34 -10.66
CA GLU A 137 -9.44 66.58 -11.47
C GLU A 137 -10.39 67.67 -10.95
N GLN A 138 -11.34 67.34 -10.07
CA GLN A 138 -12.25 68.33 -9.47
C GLN A 138 -11.76 68.88 -8.11
N LEU A 139 -10.63 68.40 -7.58
CA LEU A 139 -10.08 68.86 -6.30
C LEU A 139 -8.85 69.77 -6.45
N TYR A 140 -8.38 70.00 -7.68
CA TYR A 140 -7.26 70.89 -8.01
C TYR A 140 -7.58 71.81 -9.22
N GLY A 141 -8.80 72.34 -9.26
CA GLY A 141 -9.23 73.42 -10.16
C GLY A 141 -9.81 74.58 -9.37
#